data_AF-A0A2N2QQX5-F1
#
_entry.id   AF-A0A2N2QQX5-F1
#
_cell.length_a   1.000
_cell.length_b   1.000
_cell.length_c   1.000
_cell.angle_alpha   90.00
_cell.angle_beta   90.00
_cell.angle_gamma   90.00
#
_symmetry.space_group_name_H-M   'P 1'
#
loop_
_entity.id
_entity.type
_entity.pdbx_description
1 polymer ?
#
loop_
_entity_poly.entity_id
_entity_poly.type
_entity_poly.pdbx_seq_one_letter_code
_entity_poly.pdbx_strand_id
1 'polypeptide(L)'
;MKRSPALRQLSREHHTALSLALRIAKASDPAAQERLLATVPALFRGELEPHFQEEERSLLPQLADAGETALVARTLDDHAQLRALAAAIAGGDAMALAPFGELLQAHVRFEERELFVVAEQRLFADDAAS
;
A
#
# COMPACT_ATOMS: atom_id res chain seq x y z
N MET A 1 14.37 1.18 17.68
CA MET A 1 15.04 0.37 16.63
C MET A 1 15.05 1.19 15.35
N LYS A 2 16.11 1.08 14.54
CA LYS A 2 16.16 1.75 13.24
C LYS A 2 15.77 0.69 12.21
N ARG A 3 14.65 0.91 11.50
CA ARG A 3 14.20 0.03 10.42
C ARG A 3 15.33 -0.24 9.42
N SER A 4 15.37 -1.47 8.92
CA SER A 4 16.31 -1.87 7.86
C SER A 4 16.18 -0.95 6.63
N PRO A 5 17.24 -0.78 5.82
CA PRO A 5 17.19 0.09 4.64
C PRO A 5 16.06 -0.24 3.66
N ALA A 6 15.72 -1.52 3.52
CA ALA A 6 14.62 -2.01 2.68
C ALA A 6 13.26 -1.52 3.19
N LEU A 7 12.94 -1.74 4.48
CA LEU A 7 11.69 -1.26 5.09
C LEU A 7 11.59 0.27 5.09
N ARG A 8 12.74 0.96 5.20
CA ARG A 8 12.78 2.43 5.07
C ARG A 8 12.49 2.91 3.65
N GLN A 9 12.83 2.16 2.61
CA GLN A 9 12.51 2.52 1.23
C GLN A 9 11.01 2.37 0.99
N LEU A 10 10.43 1.20 1.33
CA LEU A 10 8.98 0.96 1.22
C LEU A 10 8.16 2.01 1.98
N SER A 11 8.57 2.30 3.23
CA SER A 11 7.93 3.33 4.05
C SER A 11 7.99 4.75 3.47
N ARG A 12 9.00 5.07 2.64
CA ARG A 12 9.04 6.37 1.95
C ARG A 12 7.98 6.46 0.85
N GLU A 13 7.75 5.37 0.14
CA GLU A 13 6.79 5.29 -0.97
C GLU A 13 5.32 5.43 -0.47
N HIS A 14 5.06 5.06 0.78
CA HIS A 14 3.77 5.30 1.46
C HIS A 14 3.34 6.77 1.52
N HIS A 15 4.27 7.73 1.44
CA HIS A 15 3.90 9.15 1.42
C HIS A 15 3.05 9.50 0.19
N THR A 16 3.37 8.92 -0.96
CA THR A 16 2.60 9.09 -2.20
C THR A 16 1.22 8.47 -2.07
N ALA A 17 1.14 7.25 -1.52
CA ALA A 17 -0.12 6.55 -1.26
C ALA A 17 -1.06 7.35 -0.33
N LEU A 18 -0.54 7.84 0.81
CA LEU A 18 -1.32 8.65 1.75
C LEU A 18 -1.76 9.99 1.16
N SER A 19 -0.90 10.62 0.36
CA SER A 19 -1.25 11.85 -0.34
C SER A 19 -2.38 11.64 -1.35
N LEU A 20 -2.37 10.51 -2.06
CA LEU A 20 -3.45 10.13 -2.98
C LEU A 20 -4.75 9.86 -2.23
N ALA A 21 -4.72 9.06 -1.16
CA ALA A 21 -5.88 8.76 -0.33
C ALA A 21 -6.52 10.05 0.24
N LEU A 22 -5.70 11.00 0.71
CA LEU A 22 -6.17 12.29 1.21
C LEU A 22 -6.82 13.15 0.10
N ARG A 23 -6.25 13.15 -1.11
CA ARG A 23 -6.82 13.87 -2.27
C ARG A 23 -8.18 13.31 -2.63
N ILE A 24 -8.32 11.99 -2.63
CA ILE A 24 -9.58 11.29 -2.88
C ILE A 24 -10.61 11.65 -1.81
N ALA A 25 -10.25 11.57 -0.53
CA ALA A 25 -11.16 11.90 0.57
C ALA A 25 -11.66 13.35 0.55
N LYS A 26 -10.89 14.27 -0.04
CA LYS A 26 -11.25 15.69 -0.18
C LYS A 26 -12.06 16.01 -1.43
N ALA A 27 -12.10 15.12 -2.41
CA ALA A 27 -12.80 15.35 -3.68
C ALA A 27 -14.31 15.19 -3.52
N SER A 28 -14.96 16.31 -3.19
CA SER A 28 -16.40 16.39 -2.94
C SER A 28 -17.21 16.90 -4.13
N ASP A 29 -16.56 17.56 -5.10
CA ASP A 29 -17.20 18.07 -6.31
C ASP A 29 -16.96 17.17 -7.54
N PRO A 30 -17.88 17.14 -8.52
CA PRO A 30 -17.74 16.31 -9.72
C PRO A 30 -16.46 16.57 -10.54
N ALA A 31 -16.00 17.82 -10.61
CA ALA A 31 -14.81 18.15 -11.38
C ALA A 31 -13.53 17.62 -10.71
N ALA A 32 -13.49 17.58 -9.37
CA ALA A 32 -12.41 16.94 -8.62
C ALA A 32 -12.41 15.42 -8.82
N GLN A 33 -13.57 14.78 -8.83
CA GLN A 33 -13.71 13.36 -9.10
C GLN A 33 -13.27 13.00 -10.52
N GLU A 34 -13.65 13.80 -11.53
CA GLU A 34 -13.20 13.62 -12.92
C GLU A 34 -11.68 13.73 -13.06
N ARG A 35 -11.06 14.71 -12.39
CA ARG A 35 -9.58 14.83 -12.35
C ARG A 35 -8.93 13.62 -11.68
N LEU A 36 -9.55 13.03 -10.66
CA LEU A 36 -9.05 11.83 -10.01
C LEU A 36 -9.19 10.60 -10.89
N LEU A 37 -10.33 10.41 -11.57
CA LEU A 37 -10.50 9.35 -12.57
C LEU A 37 -9.41 9.38 -13.63
N ALA A 38 -9.02 10.58 -14.08
CA ALA A 38 -7.96 10.75 -15.06
C ALA A 38 -6.54 10.49 -14.51
N THR A 39 -6.31 10.66 -13.20
CA THR A 39 -4.94 10.64 -12.62
C THR A 39 -4.63 9.39 -11.81
N VAL A 40 -5.60 8.80 -11.12
CA VAL A 40 -5.42 7.61 -10.28
C VAL A 40 -4.84 6.43 -11.08
N PRO A 41 -5.31 6.09 -12.30
CA PRO A 41 -4.77 4.94 -13.04
C PRO A 41 -3.28 5.08 -13.37
N ALA A 42 -2.82 6.30 -13.68
CA ALA A 42 -1.42 6.56 -13.97
C ALA A 42 -0.55 6.47 -12.70
N LEU A 43 -1.02 7.06 -11.59
CA LEU A 43 -0.34 6.98 -10.29
C LEU A 43 -0.29 5.54 -9.76
N PHE A 44 -1.39 4.80 -9.91
CA PHE A 44 -1.46 3.40 -9.52
C PHE A 44 -0.39 2.59 -10.27
N ARG A 45 -0.35 2.68 -11.61
CA ARG A 45 0.61 1.93 -12.42
C ARG A 45 2.07 2.36 -12.19
N GLY A 46 2.31 3.65 -11.96
CA GLY A 46 3.66 4.20 -11.84
C GLY A 46 4.28 4.05 -10.46
N GLU A 47 3.46 4.04 -9.40
CA GLU A 47 3.95 4.15 -8.02
C GLU A 47 3.43 3.00 -7.14
N LEU A 48 2.13 2.72 -7.14
CA LEU A 48 1.54 1.75 -6.21
C LEU A 48 1.75 0.30 -6.64
N GLU A 49 1.56 -0.01 -7.93
CA GLU A 49 1.77 -1.37 -8.43
C GLU A 49 3.24 -1.84 -8.30
N PRO A 50 4.26 -1.03 -8.64
CA PRO A 50 5.65 -1.41 -8.39
C PRO A 50 5.97 -1.62 -6.91
N HIS A 51 5.37 -0.81 -6.04
CA HIS A 51 5.50 -0.95 -4.59
C HIS A 51 4.94 -2.29 -4.10
N PHE A 52 3.69 -2.62 -4.47
CA PHE A 52 3.08 -3.92 -4.13
C PHE A 52 3.90 -5.10 -4.66
N GLN A 53 4.41 -5.00 -5.88
CA GLN A 53 5.24 -6.04 -6.47
C GLN A 53 6.56 -6.23 -5.71
N GLU A 54 7.16 -5.16 -5.20
CA GLU A 54 8.37 -5.26 -4.38
C GLU A 54 8.07 -6.06 -3.10
N GLU A 55 7.00 -5.70 -2.39
CA GLU A 55 6.60 -6.40 -1.16
C GLU A 55 6.27 -7.87 -1.41
N GLU A 56 5.45 -8.15 -2.43
CA GLU A 56 5.05 -9.50 -2.82
C GLU A 56 6.24 -10.38 -3.24
N ARG A 57 7.26 -9.78 -3.86
CA ARG A 57 8.45 -10.50 -4.35
C ARG A 57 9.52 -10.68 -3.29
N SER A 58 9.65 -9.75 -2.35
CA SER A 58 10.77 -9.73 -1.39
C SER A 58 10.32 -9.87 0.06
N LEU A 59 9.46 -8.99 0.56
CA LEU A 59 9.09 -8.93 1.98
C LEU A 59 8.15 -10.07 2.39
N LEU A 60 7.05 -10.26 1.66
CA LEU A 60 6.01 -11.21 2.04
C LEU A 60 6.46 -12.68 2.05
N PRO A 61 7.30 -13.16 1.10
CA PRO A 61 7.83 -14.52 1.17
C PRO A 61 8.65 -14.78 2.43
N GLN A 62 9.49 -13.82 2.84
CA GLN A 62 10.29 -13.95 4.07
C GLN A 62 9.43 -13.99 5.33
N LEU A 63 8.36 -13.18 5.37
CA LEU A 63 7.39 -13.23 6.45
C LEU A 63 6.61 -14.55 6.49
N ALA A 64 6.25 -15.09 5.33
CA ALA A 64 5.60 -16.40 5.24
C ALA A 64 6.52 -17.51 5.77
N ASP A 65 7.80 -17.51 5.38
CA ASP A 65 8.81 -18.45 5.86
C ASP A 65 9.05 -18.34 7.38
N ALA A 66 8.89 -17.13 7.94
CA ALA A 66 8.93 -16.87 9.38
C ALA A 66 7.63 -17.26 10.11
N GLY A 67 6.61 -17.77 9.39
CA GLY A 67 5.33 -18.22 9.96
C GLY A 67 4.27 -17.13 10.11
N GLU A 68 4.51 -15.91 9.62
CA GLU A 68 3.60 -14.77 9.75
C GLU A 68 2.54 -14.74 8.63
N THR A 69 1.93 -15.91 8.36
CA THR A 69 1.06 -16.14 7.18
C THR A 69 -0.23 -15.32 7.19
N ALA A 70 -0.74 -14.95 8.37
CA ALA A 70 -1.94 -14.14 8.49
C ALA A 70 -1.71 -12.68 8.02
N LEU A 71 -0.54 -12.12 8.32
CA LEU A 71 -0.16 -10.79 7.85
C LEU A 71 0.02 -10.79 6.34
N VAL A 72 0.70 -11.80 5.81
CA VAL A 72 0.89 -11.99 4.36
C VAL A 72 -0.45 -12.11 3.63
N ALA A 73 -1.36 -12.94 4.14
CA ALA A 73 -2.67 -13.13 3.53
C ALA A 73 -3.47 -11.82 3.49
N ARG A 74 -3.43 -11.02 4.57
CA ARG A 74 -4.08 -9.71 4.61
C ARG A 74 -3.48 -8.74 3.60
N THR A 75 -2.15 -8.63 3.52
CA THR A 75 -1.48 -7.75 2.54
C THR A 75 -1.88 -8.10 1.10
N LEU A 76 -1.85 -9.40 0.76
CA LEU A 76 -2.23 -9.86 -0.57
C LEU A 76 -3.70 -9.60 -0.92
N ASP A 77 -4.61 -9.75 0.05
CA ASP A 77 -6.02 -9.44 -0.14
C ASP A 77 -6.26 -7.94 -0.35
N ASP A 78 -5.62 -7.09 0.47
CA ASP A 78 -5.66 -5.63 0.29
C ASP A 78 -5.13 -5.23 -1.11
N HIS A 79 -4.00 -5.79 -1.55
CA HIS A 79 -3.43 -5.53 -2.88
C HIS A 79 -4.38 -5.94 -4.00
N ALA A 80 -4.99 -7.13 -3.90
CA ALA A 80 -5.94 -7.61 -4.89
C ALA A 80 -7.17 -6.70 -4.99
N GLN A 81 -7.71 -6.25 -3.86
CA GLN A 81 -8.84 -5.32 -3.82
C GLN A 81 -8.47 -3.94 -4.37
N LEU A 82 -7.28 -3.41 -4.02
CA LEU A 82 -6.78 -2.13 -4.55
C LEU A 82 -6.58 -2.19 -6.06
N ARG A 83 -6.06 -3.30 -6.60
CA ARG A 83 -5.95 -3.53 -8.05
C ARG A 83 -7.32 -3.55 -8.73
N ALA A 84 -8.30 -4.24 -8.15
CA ALA A 84 -9.65 -4.30 -8.70
C ALA A 84 -10.32 -2.91 -8.73
N LEU A 85 -10.19 -2.15 -7.65
CA LEU A 85 -10.71 -0.78 -7.56
C LEU A 85 -9.99 0.16 -8.54
N ALA A 86 -8.67 0.06 -8.66
CA ALA A 86 -7.90 0.84 -9.65
C ALA A 86 -8.33 0.52 -11.10
N ALA A 87 -8.64 -0.74 -11.40
CA ALA A 87 -9.17 -1.13 -12.70
C ALA A 87 -10.58 -0.57 -12.95
N ALA A 88 -11.45 -0.57 -11.94
CA ALA A 88 -12.78 0.06 -12.04
C ALA A 88 -12.67 1.58 -12.27
N ILE A 89 -11.78 2.25 -11.55
CA ILE A 89 -11.46 3.68 -11.74
C ILE A 89 -10.94 3.94 -13.16
N ALA A 90 -10.06 3.08 -13.68
CA ALA A 90 -9.57 3.19 -15.06
C ALA A 90 -10.68 2.97 -16.10
N GLY A 91 -11.73 2.21 -15.75
CA GLY A 91 -12.96 2.06 -16.54
C GLY A 91 -13.94 3.23 -16.42
N GLY A 92 -13.63 4.26 -15.62
CA GLY A 92 -14.46 5.45 -15.44
C GLY A 92 -15.44 5.37 -14.25
N ASP A 93 -15.34 4.36 -13.39
CA ASP A 93 -16.21 4.25 -12.22
C ASP A 93 -15.77 5.21 -11.10
N ALA A 94 -16.46 6.35 -11.00
CA ALA A 94 -16.23 7.32 -9.93
C ALA A 94 -16.58 6.78 -8.54
N MET A 95 -17.49 5.81 -8.42
CA MET A 95 -17.88 5.27 -7.11
C MET A 95 -16.77 4.44 -6.49
N ALA A 96 -15.85 3.91 -7.28
CA ALA A 96 -14.68 3.18 -6.80
C ALA A 96 -13.61 4.08 -6.15
N LEU A 97 -13.66 5.41 -6.35
CA LEU A 97 -12.67 6.34 -5.78
C LEU A 97 -12.67 6.30 -4.25
N ALA A 98 -13.83 6.48 -3.61
CA ALA A 98 -13.91 6.52 -2.13
C ALA A 98 -13.43 5.21 -1.48
N PRO A 99 -13.91 4.02 -1.87
CA PRO A 99 -13.40 2.75 -1.36
C PRO A 99 -11.90 2.57 -1.60
N PHE A 100 -11.37 2.98 -2.76
CA PHE A 100 -9.94 2.91 -3.04
C PHE A 100 -9.12 3.77 -2.08
N GLY A 101 -9.54 5.02 -1.85
CA GLY A 101 -8.85 5.93 -0.94
C GLY A 101 -8.88 5.45 0.52
N GLU A 102 -10.03 4.94 0.97
CA GLU A 102 -10.21 4.39 2.32
C GLU A 102 -9.35 3.13 2.54
N LEU A 103 -9.42 2.18 1.61
CA LEU A 103 -8.63 0.96 1.68
C LEU A 103 -7.13 1.26 1.62
N LEU A 104 -6.69 2.14 0.71
CA LEU A 104 -5.27 2.50 0.60
C LEU A 104 -4.73 3.14 1.88
N GLN A 105 -5.53 4.00 2.54
CA GLN A 105 -5.14 4.57 3.82
C GLN A 105 -5.08 3.52 4.94
N ALA A 106 -6.05 2.61 4.99
CA ALA A 106 -6.11 1.55 6.00
C ALA A 106 -4.94 0.57 5.84
N HIS A 107 -4.65 0.18 4.60
CA HIS A 107 -3.56 -0.68 4.20
C HIS A 107 -2.20 -0.11 4.62
N VAL A 108 -1.86 1.13 4.21
CA VAL A 108 -0.59 1.77 4.62
C VAL A 108 -0.45 1.86 6.15
N ARG A 109 -1.55 2.16 6.87
CA ARG A 109 -1.52 2.21 8.35
C ARG A 109 -1.24 0.85 8.97
N PHE A 110 -1.82 -0.21 8.40
CA PHE A 110 -1.59 -1.58 8.82
C PHE A 110 -0.11 -1.95 8.61
N GLU A 111 0.45 -1.65 7.44
CA GLU A 111 1.83 -2.01 7.14
C GLU A 111 2.82 -1.32 8.07
N GLU A 112 2.64 -0.02 8.26
CA GLU A 112 3.50 0.79 9.11
C GLU A 112 3.48 0.38 10.59
N ARG A 113 2.32 -0.07 11.08
CA ARG A 113 2.10 -0.31 12.52
C ARG A 113 2.19 -1.77 12.92
N GLU A 114 1.96 -2.68 11.97
CA GLU A 114 1.87 -4.11 12.23
C GLU A 114 2.87 -4.87 11.35
N LEU A 115 2.70 -4.86 10.02
CA LEU A 115 3.53 -5.67 9.11
C LEU A 115 5.03 -5.37 9.25
N PHE A 116 5.43 -4.09 9.17
CA PHE A 116 6.83 -3.69 9.19
C PHE A 116 7.44 -3.80 10.58
N VAL A 117 6.63 -3.66 11.64
CA VAL A 117 7.09 -3.91 13.02
C VAL A 117 7.42 -5.38 13.22
N VAL A 118 6.55 -6.27 12.74
CA VAL A 118 6.80 -7.72 12.79
C VAL A 118 7.98 -8.10 11.89
N ALA A 119 8.08 -7.53 10.69
CA ALA A 119 9.23 -7.75 9.80
C ALA A 119 10.55 -7.34 10.47
N GLU A 120 10.60 -6.18 11.13
CA GLU A 120 11.77 -5.72 11.90
C GLU A 120 12.15 -6.73 13.00
N GLN A 121 11.17 -7.27 13.71
CA GLN A 121 11.39 -8.22 14.80
C GLN A 121 11.75 -9.64 14.35
N ARG A 122 11.23 -10.09 13.21
CA ARG A 122 11.39 -11.48 12.74
C ARG A 122 12.55 -11.65 11.78
N LEU A 123 12.81 -10.65 10.95
CA LEU A 123 13.77 -10.75 9.84
C LEU A 123 15.06 -9.97 10.11
N PHE A 124 15.00 -8.95 10.98
CA PHE A 124 16.11 -8.01 11.20
C PHE A 124 16.51 -7.88 12.68
N ALA A 125 16.19 -8.89 13.51
CA ALA A 125 16.43 -8.86 14.96
C ALA A 125 17.92 -8.66 15.34
N ASP A 126 18.85 -9.13 14.51
CA ASP A 126 20.30 -9.05 14.78
C ASP A 126 20.93 -7.69 14.41
N ASP A 127 20.24 -6.83 13.64
CA ASP A 127 20.73 -5.48 13.26
C ASP A 127 20.52 -4.44 14.38
N ALA A 128 19.81 -4.79 15.46
CA ALA A 128 19.51 -3.89 16.57
C ALA A 128 20.57 -3.92 17.70
N ALA A 129 21.56 -4.81 17.63
CA ALA A 129 22.55 -5.07 18.68
C ALA A 129 24.01 -4.73 18.29
N SER A 130 24.26 -4.10 17.15
CA SER A 130 25.60 -3.62 16.73
C SER A 130 25.74 -2.10 16.75
#